data_AF-A0A726DD46-F1
#
_entry.id   AF-A0A726DD46-F1
#
_cell.length_a   1.000
_cell.length_b   1.000
_cell.length_c   1.000
_cell.angle_alpha   90.00
_cell.angle_beta   90.00
_cell.angle_gamma   90.00
#
_symmetry.space_group_name_H-M   'P 1'
#
loop_
_entity.id
_entity.type
_entity.pdbx_description
1 polymer ?
#
loop_
_entity_poly.entity_id
_entity_poly.type
_entity_poly.pdbx_seq_one_letter_code
_entity_poly.pdbx_strand_id
1 'polypeptide(L)'
;MTNKFIVSTVVCINDFASDVPQSVSLRIDTMLEQRIRKLATYVKKNDLQLTEFYFYDANWSFCGEDEIQEITDQDEYKHSDSTRQEAMLREVMPSARTECPVIRVMKDSFQLSALPRHCGDDMTLNTPSIPLSELKTNVTAFITPP
;
A
#
# COMPACT_ATOMS: atom_id res chain seq x y z
N MET A 1 6.67 -14.45 -13.29
CA MET A 1 6.13 -13.11 -13.57
C MET A 1 5.40 -12.66 -12.32
N THR A 2 5.76 -11.50 -11.81
CA THR A 2 5.20 -10.99 -10.56
C THR A 2 3.94 -10.21 -10.85
N ASN A 3 2.88 -10.56 -10.12
CA ASN A 3 1.59 -9.91 -10.16
C ASN A 3 0.97 -10.09 -8.76
N LYS A 4 1.36 -9.21 -7.84
CA LYS A 4 0.90 -9.25 -6.45
C LYS A 4 -0.03 -8.08 -6.18
N PHE A 5 -1.19 -8.36 -5.61
CA PHE A 5 -2.06 -7.34 -5.06
C PHE A 5 -1.74 -7.12 -3.58
N ILE A 6 -1.63 -5.86 -3.16
CA ILE A 6 -1.40 -5.48 -1.77
C ILE A 6 -2.54 -4.57 -1.35
N VAL A 7 -3.10 -4.84 -0.18
CA VAL A 7 -3.98 -3.96 0.55
C VAL A 7 -3.31 -3.64 1.88
N SER A 8 -3.34 -2.38 2.28
CA SER A 8 -2.74 -1.94 3.53
C SER A 8 -3.60 -0.89 4.19
N THR A 9 -3.67 -0.92 5.51
CA THR A 9 -4.19 0.19 6.31
C THR A 9 -3.25 1.39 6.20
N VAL A 10 -3.78 2.57 6.42
CA VAL A 10 -3.07 3.83 6.35
C VAL A 10 -3.20 4.54 7.69
N VAL A 11 -2.10 5.09 8.17
CA VAL A 11 -2.05 5.92 9.37
C VAL A 11 -1.68 7.34 8.95
N CYS A 12 -2.44 8.32 9.42
CA CYS A 12 -2.06 9.73 9.33
C CYS A 12 -1.08 10.06 10.46
N ILE A 13 -0.04 10.83 10.18
CA ILE A 13 0.88 11.29 11.24
C ILE A 13 0.20 12.22 12.26
N ASN A 14 -0.95 12.78 11.91
CA ASN A 14 -1.79 13.55 12.81
C ASN A 14 -2.93 12.67 13.31
N ASP A 15 -2.83 12.26 14.57
CA ASP A 15 -3.79 11.40 15.26
C ASP A 15 -5.19 12.03 15.39
N PHE A 16 -5.32 13.35 15.19
CA PHE A 16 -6.60 14.06 15.23
C PHE A 16 -7.25 14.25 13.85
N ALA A 17 -6.59 13.79 12.78
CA ALA A 17 -7.14 13.89 11.44
C ALA A 17 -8.37 13.00 11.29
N SER A 18 -9.54 13.61 11.07
CA SER A 18 -10.73 12.93 10.57
C SER A 18 -10.79 13.03 9.06
N ASP A 19 -11.60 12.18 8.42
CA ASP A 19 -11.92 12.27 6.98
C ASP A 19 -10.69 12.15 6.05
N VAL A 20 -9.71 11.34 6.45
CA VAL A 20 -8.56 10.97 5.64
C VAL A 20 -8.67 9.52 5.15
N PRO A 21 -8.01 9.16 4.03
CA PRO A 21 -7.93 7.76 3.61
C PRO A 21 -7.42 6.85 4.72
N GLN A 22 -8.12 5.73 4.93
CA GLN A 22 -7.83 4.73 5.96
C GLN A 22 -7.15 3.48 5.40
N SER A 23 -7.20 3.29 4.08
CA SER A 23 -6.55 2.17 3.42
C SER A 23 -6.01 2.57 2.04
N VAL A 24 -5.14 1.71 1.51
CA VAL A 24 -4.61 1.82 0.16
C VAL A 24 -4.46 0.44 -0.45
N SER A 25 -4.74 0.34 -1.75
CA SER A 25 -4.48 -0.87 -2.53
C SER A 25 -3.70 -0.59 -3.80
N LEU A 26 -2.82 -1.52 -4.17
CA LEU A 26 -2.00 -1.42 -5.38
C LEU A 26 -1.64 -2.80 -5.93
N ARG A 27 -1.36 -2.81 -7.23
CA ARG A 27 -0.79 -3.98 -7.91
C ARG A 27 0.72 -3.78 -8.08
N ILE A 28 1.50 -4.76 -7.64
CA ILE A 28 2.93 -4.86 -7.90
C ILE A 28 3.14 -5.77 -9.09
N ASP A 29 3.43 -5.16 -10.25
CA ASP A 29 3.89 -5.87 -11.42
C ASP A 29 5.40 -6.15 -11.35
N THR A 30 5.90 -6.86 -12.36
CA THR A 30 7.32 -7.23 -12.45
C THR A 30 8.24 -6.01 -12.56
N MET A 31 7.82 -4.93 -13.21
CA MET A 31 8.63 -3.73 -13.40
C MET A 31 8.75 -2.93 -12.10
N LEU A 32 7.63 -2.77 -11.38
CA LEU A 32 7.58 -2.09 -10.10
C LEU A 32 8.36 -2.87 -9.04
N GLU A 33 8.21 -4.20 -8.99
CA GLU A 33 9.01 -5.05 -8.08
C GLU A 33 10.51 -4.86 -8.32
N GLN A 34 10.95 -4.95 -9.58
CA GLN A 34 12.35 -4.77 -9.95
C GLN A 34 12.87 -3.39 -9.55
N ARG A 35 12.06 -2.34 -9.76
CA ARG A 35 12.38 -0.97 -9.35
C ARG A 35 12.58 -0.87 -7.84
N ILE A 36 11.62 -1.37 -7.05
CA ILE A 36 11.69 -1.36 -5.59
C ILE A 36 12.95 -2.10 -5.11
N ARG A 37 13.22 -3.32 -5.61
CA ARG A 37 14.40 -4.10 -5.22
C ARG A 37 15.72 -3.43 -5.61
N LYS A 38 15.78 -2.81 -6.79
CA LYS A 38 16.97 -2.06 -7.24
C LYS A 38 17.24 -0.86 -6.34
N LEU A 39 16.20 -0.12 -5.97
CA LEU A 39 16.32 1.02 -5.05
C LEU A 39 16.70 0.57 -3.64
N ALA A 40 16.13 -0.51 -3.11
CA ALA A 40 16.52 -1.08 -1.82
C ALA A 40 18.00 -1.48 -1.79
N THR A 41 18.49 -2.11 -2.87
CA THR A 41 19.91 -2.42 -3.04
C THR A 41 20.77 -1.15 -3.04
N TYR A 42 20.32 -0.10 -3.71
CA TYR A 42 21.01 1.20 -3.75
C TYR A 42 21.06 1.85 -2.36
N VAL A 43 19.93 1.88 -1.63
CA VAL A 43 19.83 2.39 -0.26
C VAL A 43 20.80 1.64 0.66
N LYS A 44 20.82 0.31 0.57
CA LYS A 44 21.74 -0.54 1.37
C LYS A 44 23.21 -0.30 1.05
N LYS A 45 23.57 -0.20 -0.23
CA LYS A 45 24.97 -0.01 -0.67
C LYS A 45 25.55 1.34 -0.28
N ASN A 46 24.72 2.38 -0.23
CA ASN A 46 25.15 3.76 0.05
C ASN A 46 24.83 4.21 1.49
N ASP A 47 24.39 3.28 2.33
CA ASP A 47 23.98 3.54 3.72
C ASP A 47 22.96 4.70 3.87
N LEU A 48 22.02 4.79 2.93
CA LEU A 48 20.94 5.77 3.00
C LEU A 48 19.86 5.27 3.97
N GLN A 49 19.10 6.21 4.56
CA GLN A 49 17.92 5.88 5.33
C GLN A 49 16.81 5.34 4.41
N LEU A 50 16.49 6.08 3.35
CA LEU A 50 15.52 5.72 2.33
C LEU A 50 15.75 6.48 1.02
N THR A 51 15.05 6.08 -0.03
CA THR A 51 14.86 6.84 -1.27
C THR A 51 13.40 6.76 -1.69
N GLU A 52 12.91 7.71 -2.48
CA GLU A 52 11.49 7.74 -2.86
C GLU A 52 11.28 8.05 -4.34
N PHE A 53 10.13 7.64 -4.85
CA PHE A 53 9.68 7.97 -6.19
C PHE A 53 8.16 8.09 -6.25
N TYR A 54 7.68 8.98 -7.12
CA TYR A 54 6.25 9.13 -7.35
C TYR A 54 5.61 7.86 -7.93
N PHE A 55 4.44 7.53 -7.43
CA PHE A 55 3.66 6.37 -7.83
C PHE A 55 2.15 6.68 -7.74
N TYR A 56 1.50 6.83 -8.88
CA TYR A 56 0.11 7.32 -8.96
C TYR A 56 -0.93 6.21 -9.16
N ASP A 57 -0.50 4.95 -9.30
CA ASP A 57 -1.41 3.82 -9.61
C ASP A 57 -1.99 3.16 -8.35
N ALA A 58 -1.73 3.71 -7.16
CA ALA A 58 -2.32 3.26 -5.91
C ALA A 58 -3.74 3.82 -5.73
N ASN A 59 -4.68 2.97 -5.29
CA ASN A 59 -6.02 3.38 -4.90
C ASN A 59 -6.07 3.63 -3.39
N TRP A 60 -6.03 4.89 -2.99
CA TRP A 60 -6.29 5.31 -1.61
C TRP A 60 -7.80 5.27 -1.36
N SER A 61 -8.24 4.87 -0.17
CA SER A 61 -9.67 4.70 0.13
C SER A 61 -10.01 5.12 1.56
N PHE A 62 -11.25 5.57 1.76
CA PHE A 62 -11.83 5.79 3.09
C PHE A 62 -12.27 4.49 3.77
N CYS A 63 -12.28 3.37 3.04
CA CYS A 63 -12.60 2.04 3.55
C CYS A 63 -11.62 1.67 4.68
N GLY A 64 -12.14 1.36 5.87
CA GLY A 64 -11.36 0.99 7.04
C GLY A 64 -11.00 -0.49 7.07
N GLU A 65 -10.35 -0.90 8.15
CA GLU A 65 -9.97 -2.30 8.37
C GLU A 65 -11.19 -3.22 8.55
N ASP A 66 -12.22 -2.76 9.27
CA ASP A 66 -13.43 -3.53 9.54
C ASP A 66 -14.17 -3.89 8.25
N GLU A 67 -14.36 -2.93 7.34
CA GLU A 67 -15.04 -3.18 6.06
C GLU A 67 -14.22 -4.09 5.13
N ILE A 68 -12.88 -3.98 5.16
CA ILE A 68 -11.99 -4.90 4.44
C ILE A 68 -12.13 -6.31 5.04
N GLN A 69 -12.16 -6.41 6.37
CA GLN A 69 -12.27 -7.68 7.08
C GLN A 69 -13.59 -8.39 6.72
N GLU A 70 -14.71 -7.68 6.68
CA GLU A 70 -16.00 -8.21 6.25
C GLU A 70 -15.96 -8.88 4.88
N ILE A 71 -15.21 -8.32 3.92
CA ILE A 71 -15.04 -8.93 2.58
C ILE A 71 -14.10 -10.12 2.63
N THR A 72 -12.97 -9.99 3.32
CA THR A 72 -12.00 -11.08 3.40
C THR A 72 -12.51 -12.30 4.17
N ASP A 73 -13.51 -12.11 5.03
CA ASP A 73 -14.13 -13.19 5.77
C ASP A 73 -15.14 -14.01 4.98
N GLN A 74 -15.59 -13.53 3.82
CA GLN A 74 -16.52 -14.24 2.97
C GLN A 74 -15.90 -15.53 2.42
N ASP A 75 -16.68 -16.61 2.42
CA ASP A 75 -16.25 -17.90 1.84
C ASP A 75 -15.86 -17.75 0.36
N GLU A 76 -16.55 -16.88 -0.38
CA GLU A 76 -16.22 -16.59 -1.77
C GLU A 76 -14.81 -16.01 -1.90
N TYR A 77 -14.44 -15.07 -1.04
CA TYR A 77 -13.11 -14.46 -1.04
C TYR A 77 -12.03 -15.50 -0.73
N LYS A 78 -12.23 -16.27 0.35
CA LYS A 78 -11.27 -17.28 0.86
C LYS A 78 -10.95 -18.38 -0.15
N HIS A 79 -11.91 -18.75 -0.99
CA HIS A 79 -11.76 -19.82 -1.99
C HIS A 79 -11.51 -19.30 -3.42
N SER A 80 -11.33 -18.00 -3.59
CA SER A 80 -11.06 -17.38 -4.89
C SER A 80 -9.58 -17.18 -5.17
N ASP A 81 -9.22 -17.01 -6.45
CA ASP A 81 -7.87 -16.64 -6.85
C ASP A 81 -7.58 -15.15 -6.60
N SER A 82 -6.31 -14.75 -6.71
CA SER A 82 -5.88 -13.37 -6.44
C SER A 82 -6.52 -12.33 -7.36
N THR A 83 -6.95 -12.71 -8.56
CA THR A 83 -7.59 -11.76 -9.51
C THR A 83 -9.02 -11.48 -9.07
N ARG A 84 -9.76 -12.50 -8.64
CA ARG A 84 -11.11 -12.32 -8.08
C ARG A 84 -11.07 -11.63 -6.73
N GLN A 85 -10.12 -11.97 -5.86
CA GLN A 85 -9.89 -11.25 -4.60
C GLN A 85 -9.68 -9.75 -4.83
N GLU A 86 -8.80 -9.38 -5.78
CA GLU A 86 -8.58 -7.99 -6.15
C GLU A 86 -9.87 -7.31 -6.64
N ALA A 87 -10.65 -7.98 -7.49
CA ALA A 87 -11.91 -7.43 -7.99
C ALA A 87 -12.91 -7.15 -6.85
N MET A 88 -13.13 -8.11 -5.96
CA MET A 88 -14.03 -7.97 -4.81
C MET A 88 -13.62 -6.80 -3.90
N LEU A 89 -12.32 -6.67 -3.60
CA LEU A 89 -11.81 -5.58 -2.77
C LEU A 89 -11.95 -4.22 -3.46
N ARG A 90 -11.70 -4.14 -4.77
CA ARG A 90 -11.86 -2.89 -5.53
C ARG A 90 -13.31 -2.40 -5.59
N GLU A 91 -14.30 -3.30 -5.52
CA GLU A 91 -15.71 -2.93 -5.48
C GLU A 91 -16.11 -2.22 -4.18
N VAL A 92 -15.44 -2.54 -3.07
CA VAL A 92 -15.77 -1.99 -1.73
C VAL A 92 -14.82 -0.90 -1.25
N MET A 93 -13.73 -0.64 -1.98
CA MET A 93 -12.72 0.38 -1.65
C MET A 93 -12.90 1.63 -2.52
N PRO A 94 -13.86 2.53 -2.21
CA PRO A 94 -14.08 3.74 -2.98
C PRO A 94 -12.83 4.64 -2.97
N SER A 95 -12.46 5.16 -4.14
CA SER A 95 -11.25 5.99 -4.27
C SER A 95 -11.38 7.31 -3.53
N ALA A 96 -10.39 7.59 -2.68
CA ALA A 96 -10.14 8.88 -2.05
C ALA A 96 -9.03 9.60 -2.81
N ARG A 97 -9.15 10.93 -2.93
CA ARG A 97 -8.12 11.74 -3.60
C ARG A 97 -6.98 12.03 -2.65
N THR A 98 -5.77 11.81 -3.13
CA THR A 98 -4.52 12.16 -2.46
C THR A 98 -3.59 12.95 -3.38
N GLU A 99 -2.62 13.63 -2.79
CA GLU A 99 -1.60 14.43 -3.46
C GLU A 99 -0.22 13.84 -3.16
N CYS A 100 0.73 14.05 -4.06
CA CYS A 100 2.11 13.57 -3.94
C CYS A 100 2.27 12.08 -3.53
N PRO A 101 1.53 11.12 -4.14
CA PRO A 101 1.69 9.72 -3.77
C PRO A 101 3.08 9.21 -4.19
N VAL A 102 3.79 8.66 -3.22
CA VAL A 102 5.15 8.13 -3.38
C VAL A 102 5.27 6.73 -2.80
N ILE A 103 6.19 5.95 -3.37
CA ILE A 103 6.74 4.77 -2.71
C ILE A 103 8.09 5.18 -2.11
N ARG A 104 8.22 4.98 -0.80
CA ARG A 104 9.44 5.18 -0.02
C ARG A 104 10.09 3.82 0.16
N VAL A 105 11.33 3.67 -0.27
CA VAL A 105 12.07 2.41 -0.26
C VAL A 105 13.20 2.50 0.75
N MET A 106 13.18 1.57 1.71
CA MET A 106 14.22 1.36 2.71
C MET A 106 15.09 0.16 2.34
N LYS A 107 16.03 -0.23 3.22
CA LYS A 107 16.99 -1.32 2.97
C LYS A 107 16.30 -2.68 2.74
N ASP A 108 15.31 -3.01 3.57
CA ASP A 108 14.66 -4.32 3.60
C ASP A 108 13.12 -4.24 3.53
N SER A 109 12.58 -3.04 3.32
CA SER A 109 11.13 -2.76 3.24
C SER A 109 10.84 -1.57 2.33
N PHE A 110 9.56 -1.34 2.05
CA PHE A 110 9.06 -0.13 1.41
C PHE A 110 7.73 0.30 2.05
N GLN A 111 7.28 1.50 1.75
CA GLN A 111 6.08 2.09 2.30
C GLN A 111 5.41 2.98 1.25
N LEU A 112 4.09 3.09 1.28
CA LEU A 112 3.37 4.11 0.53
C LEU A 112 3.16 5.33 1.42
N SER A 113 3.30 6.51 0.82
CA SER A 113 2.98 7.77 1.48
C SER A 113 2.29 8.71 0.50
N ALA A 114 1.39 9.54 1.01
CA ALA A 114 0.72 10.58 0.26
C ALA A 114 0.21 11.66 1.21
N LEU A 115 -0.28 12.76 0.67
CA LEU A 115 -1.01 13.78 1.41
C LEU A 115 -2.51 13.63 1.11
N PRO A 116 -3.40 13.77 2.11
CA PRO A 116 -4.81 13.97 1.84
C PRO A 116 -4.98 15.24 1.00
N ARG A 117 -5.99 15.24 0.13
CA ARG A 117 -6.27 16.39 -0.74
C ARG A 117 -6.43 17.66 0.09
N HIS A 118 -5.79 18.75 -0.35
CA HIS A 118 -5.83 20.06 0.32
C HIS A 118 -5.22 20.11 1.74
N CYS A 119 -4.44 19.10 2.13
CA CYS A 119 -3.71 19.09 3.40
C CYS A 119 -2.21 19.31 3.18
N GLY A 120 -1.54 19.74 4.25
CA GLY A 120 -0.08 19.90 4.28
C GLY A 120 0.63 18.66 4.80
N ASP A 121 1.96 18.78 4.92
CA ASP A 121 2.85 17.70 5.38
C ASP A 121 2.50 17.21 6.80
N ASP A 122 1.85 18.05 7.61
CA ASP A 122 1.34 17.72 8.95
C ASP A 122 0.23 16.66 8.94
N MET A 123 -0.33 16.34 7.78
CA MET A 123 -1.36 15.31 7.58
C MET A 123 -0.87 14.14 6.72
N THR A 124 0.45 13.92 6.64
CA THR A 124 1.02 12.84 5.82
C THR A 124 0.43 11.48 6.17
N LEU A 125 -0.04 10.77 5.14
CA LEU A 125 -0.51 9.40 5.20
C LEU A 125 0.64 8.44 4.96
N ASN A 126 0.62 7.33 5.68
CA ASN A 126 1.70 6.35 5.70
C ASN A 126 1.12 4.95 5.89
N THR A 127 1.51 4.00 5.03
CA THR A 127 1.27 2.58 5.35
C THR A 127 2.25 2.12 6.44
N PRO A 128 2.01 0.98 7.09
CA PRO A 128 3.06 0.22 7.74
C PRO A 128 4.19 -0.11 6.76
N SER A 129 5.37 -0.43 7.30
CA SER A 129 6.49 -0.92 6.49
C SER A 129 6.17 -2.29 5.90
N ILE A 130 6.20 -2.38 4.57
CA ILE A 130 5.96 -3.61 3.81
C ILE A 130 7.31 -4.30 3.56
N PRO A 131 7.55 -5.49 4.13
CA PRO A 131 8.82 -6.20 3.94
C PRO A 131 9.06 -6.60 2.47
N LEU A 132 10.30 -6.55 1.99
CA LEU A 132 10.64 -7.01 0.63
C LEU A 132 10.46 -8.53 0.43
N SER A 133 10.27 -9.29 1.51
CA SER A 133 9.87 -10.70 1.46
C SER A 133 8.45 -10.89 0.96
N GLU A 134 7.55 -9.91 1.17
CA GLU A 134 6.18 -9.97 0.66
C GLU A 134 6.15 -10.08 -0.86
N LEU A 135 7.14 -9.48 -1.53
CA LEU A 135 7.26 -9.48 -2.98
C LEU A 135 7.72 -10.83 -3.57
N LYS A 136 7.95 -11.88 -2.75
CA LYS A 136 8.38 -13.20 -3.22
C LYS A 136 7.23 -14.08 -3.72
N THR A 137 6.01 -13.76 -3.35
CA THR A 137 4.81 -14.53 -3.72
C THR A 137 3.86 -13.64 -4.54
N ASN A 138 2.93 -14.25 -5.27
CA ASN A 138 1.83 -13.55 -5.95
C ASN A 138 0.52 -13.58 -5.14
N VAL A 139 0.58 -14.05 -3.89
CA VAL A 139 -0.59 -14.10 -3.01
C VAL A 139 -0.90 -12.70 -2.53
N THR A 140 -2.18 -12.32 -2.57
CA THR A 140 -2.68 -11.06 -2.02
C THR A 140 -2.22 -10.90 -0.57
N ALA A 141 -1.67 -9.75 -0.23
CA ALA A 141 -1.21 -9.46 1.12
C ALA A 141 -2.02 -8.33 1.75
N PHE A 142 -2.36 -8.52 3.02
CA PHE A 142 -2.94 -7.51 3.89
C PHE A 142 -1.88 -7.05 4.86
N ILE A 143 -1.62 -5.74 4.86
CA ILE A 143 -0.57 -5.14 5.67
C ILE A 143 -1.22 -4.17 6.66
N THR A 144 -1.32 -4.60 7.91
CA THR A 144 -1.80 -3.83 9.06
C THR A 144 -0.61 -3.43 9.97
N PRO A 145 -0.77 -2.45 10.87
CA PRO A 145 0.24 -2.15 11.86
C PRO A 145 0.41 -3.37 12.81
N PRO A 146 1.60 -3.55 13.41
CA PRO A 146 1.83 -4.62 14.38
C PRO A 146 1.01 -4.48 15.66
#